data_AF-A0A349GSW9-F1
#
_entry.id   AF-A0A349GSW9-F1
#
_cell.length_a   1.000
_cell.length_b   1.000
_cell.length_c   1.000
_cell.angle_alpha   90.00
_cell.angle_beta   90.00
_cell.angle_gamma   90.00
#
_symmetry.space_group_name_H-M   'P 1'
#
loop_
_entity.id
_entity.type
_entity.pdbx_description
1 polymer ?
#
loop_
_entity_poly.entity_id
_entity_poly.type
_entity_poly.pdbx_seq_one_letter_code
_entity_poly.pdbx_strand_id
1 'polypeptide(L)' 'MVLKELKIIMNSEDYERFAELYETKVEIYTNEWFEIEELKDEILEQYGLDDLYGFKSSDDDDDDDDCHDDDDCYYDDEY' A
#
# COMPACT_ATOMS: atom_id res chain seq x y z
N MET A 1 -6.29 9.46 -1.34
CA MET A 1 -6.12 10.69 -2.16
C MET A 1 -6.90 10.56 -3.45
N VAL A 2 -7.36 11.69 -3.98
CA VAL A 2 -8.15 11.77 -5.22
C VAL A 2 -7.17 11.93 -6.38
N LEU A 3 -7.37 11.25 -7.54
CA LEU A 3 -6.56 11.39 -8.78
C LEU A 3 -6.10 12.84 -9.10
N LYS A 4 -6.90 13.84 -8.73
CA LYS A 4 -6.57 15.27 -8.87
C LYS A 4 -5.33 15.72 -8.11
N GLU A 5 -5.01 15.11 -6.97
CA GLU A 5 -3.83 15.42 -6.16
C GLU A 5 -2.56 14.86 -6.80
N LEU A 6 -2.65 13.66 -7.39
CA LEU A 6 -1.55 13.04 -8.15
C LEU A 6 -1.11 13.94 -9.31
N LYS A 7 -2.04 14.61 -9.99
CA LYS A 7 -1.72 15.57 -11.06
C LYS A 7 -0.86 16.77 -10.62
N ILE A 8 -0.87 17.10 -9.33
CA ILE A 8 -0.09 18.23 -8.79
C ILE A 8 1.33 17.78 -8.42
N ILE A 9 1.47 16.50 -8.05
CA ILE A 9 2.72 15.92 -7.54
C ILE A 9 3.53 15.28 -8.68
N MET A 10 2.84 14.58 -9.59
CA MET A 10 3.42 13.87 -10.72
C MET A 10 3.62 14.77 -11.94
N ASN A 11 4.60 14.42 -12.77
CA ASN A 11 4.72 15.00 -14.10
C ASN A 11 3.52 14.60 -14.98
N SER A 12 3.24 15.42 -15.99
CA SER A 12 2.11 15.19 -16.91
C SER A 12 2.14 13.80 -17.55
N GLU A 13 3.32 13.32 -17.95
CA GLU A 13 3.50 12.02 -18.62
C GLU A 13 3.19 10.84 -17.68
N ASP A 14 3.75 10.85 -16.46
CA ASP A 14 3.49 9.81 -15.46
C ASP A 14 2.04 9.81 -14.98
N TYR A 15 1.44 10.99 -14.83
CA TYR A 15 0.03 11.14 -14.48
C TYR A 15 -0.88 10.55 -15.56
N GLU A 16 -0.63 10.86 -16.85
CA GLU A 16 -1.42 10.31 -17.95
C GLU A 16 -1.33 8.78 -17.99
N ARG A 17 -0.12 8.24 -17.80
CA ARG A 17 0.12 6.80 -17.76
C ARG A 17 -0.57 6.13 -16.58
N PHE A 18 -0.48 6.72 -15.38
CA PHE A 18 -1.18 6.22 -14.19
C PHE A 18 -2.69 6.28 -14.36
N ALA A 19 -3.23 7.38 -14.92
CA ALA A 19 -4.66 7.53 -15.15
C ALA A 19 -5.18 6.48 -16.14
N GLU A 20 -4.44 6.19 -17.21
CA GLU A 20 -4.79 5.16 -18.18
C GLU A 20 -4.84 3.76 -17.52
N LEU A 21 -3.83 3.43 -16.71
CA LEU A 21 -3.79 2.19 -15.93
C LEU A 21 -4.90 2.11 -14.88
N TYR A 22 -5.26 3.23 -14.26
CA TYR A 22 -6.34 3.31 -13.26
C TYR A 22 -7.72 3.14 -13.90
N GLU A 23 -7.94 3.70 -15.09
CA GLU A 23 -9.21 3.56 -15.83
C GLU A 23 -9.35 2.20 -16.52
N THR A 24 -8.24 1.49 -16.73
CA THR A 24 -8.24 0.15 -17.31
C THR A 24 -8.99 -0.82 -16.40
N LYS A 25 -10.14 -1.31 -16.88
CA LYS A 25 -10.97 -2.31 -16.19
C LYS A 25 -10.59 -3.70 -16.64
N VAL A 26 -9.72 -4.34 -15.86
CA VAL A 26 -9.39 -5.77 -16.00
C VAL A 26 -10.07 -6.59 -14.90
N GLU A 27 -10.27 -7.87 -15.15
CA GLU A 27 -10.73 -8.79 -14.11
C GLU A 27 -9.65 -8.94 -13.04
N ILE A 28 -10.07 -8.80 -11.78
CA ILE A 28 -9.18 -8.90 -10.62
C ILE A 28 -8.55 -10.30 -10.61
N TYR A 29 -7.27 -10.38 -10.22
CA TYR A 29 -6.47 -11.62 -10.17
C TYR A 29 -6.15 -12.25 -11.53
N THR A 30 -6.34 -11.54 -12.63
CA THR A 30 -5.72 -11.90 -13.92
C THR A 30 -4.25 -11.51 -13.93
N ASN A 31 -3.45 -12.15 -14.79
CA ASN A 31 -2.03 -11.78 -14.95
C ASN A 31 -1.89 -10.30 -15.33
N GLU A 32 -2.77 -9.84 -16.23
CA GLU A 32 -2.83 -8.44 -16.66
C GLU A 32 -3.17 -7.49 -15.50
N TRP A 33 -4.02 -7.90 -14.55
CA TRP A 33 -4.27 -7.12 -13.33
C TRP A 33 -3.02 -6.98 -12.45
N PHE A 34 -2.26 -8.05 -12.25
CA PHE A 34 -1.00 -7.98 -11.50
C PHE A 34 0.01 -7.06 -12.19
N GLU A 35 0.15 -7.17 -13.52
CA GLU A 35 1.04 -6.30 -14.31
C GLU A 35 0.61 -4.82 -14.21
N ILE A 36 -0.69 -4.53 -14.23
CA ILE A 36 -1.23 -3.17 -14.10
C ILE A 36 -0.99 -2.61 -12.69
N GLU A 37 -1.19 -3.41 -11.64
CA GLU A 37 -0.96 -2.96 -10.27
C GLU A 37 0.55 -2.73 -10.01
N GLU A 38 1.44 -3.59 -10.50
CA GLU A 38 2.90 -3.40 -10.41
C GLU A 38 3.34 -2.09 -11.08
N LEU A 39 2.82 -1.80 -12.29
CA LEU A 39 3.12 -0.55 -12.99
C LEU A 39 2.59 0.70 -12.27
N LYS A 40 1.43 0.61 -11.60
CA LYS A 40 0.92 1.71 -10.79
C LYS A 40 1.81 1.95 -9.58
N ASP A 41 2.28 0.88 -8.95
CA ASP A 41 3.15 0.93 -7.78
C ASP A 41 4.51 1.54 -8.14
N GLU A 42 5.14 1.12 -9.23
CA GLU A 42 6.40 1.70 -9.75
C GLU A 42 6.29 3.20 -10.03
N ILE A 43 5.14 3.65 -10.55
CA ILE A 43 4.89 5.08 -10.78
C ILE A 43 4.72 5.82 -9.45
N LEU A 44 4.09 5.22 -8.44
CA LEU A 44 3.89 5.86 -7.13
C LEU A 44 5.18 5.89 -6.30
N GLU A 45 5.98 4.83 -6.31
CA GLU A 45 7.26 4.71 -5.61
C GLU A 45 8.23 5.83 -6.03
N GLN A 46 8.29 6.15 -7.33
CA GLN A 46 9.14 7.23 -7.84
C GLN A 46 8.86 8.60 -7.20
N TYR A 47 7.62 8.81 -6.73
CA TYR A 47 7.20 10.06 -6.08
C TYR A 47 7.08 9.93 -4.55
N GLY A 48 7.43 8.77 -3.97
CA GLY A 48 7.26 8.48 -2.55
C GLY A 48 5.79 8.43 -2.12
N LEU A 49 4.94 7.91 -3.01
CA LEU A 49 3.49 7.79 -2.82
C LEU A 49 3.04 6.32 -2.75
N ASP A 50 3.95 5.36 -2.60
CA ASP A 50 3.65 3.92 -2.48
C ASP A 50 2.74 3.61 -1.27
N ASP A 51 2.95 4.33 -0.16
CA ASP A 51 2.13 4.28 1.05
C ASP A 51 0.65 4.63 0.81
N LEU A 52 0.35 5.30 -0.30
CA LEU A 52 -0.98 5.81 -0.61
C LEU A 52 -1.94 4.73 -1.10
N TYR A 53 -1.40 3.67 -1.71
CA TYR A 53 -2.16 2.62 -2.37
C TYR A 53 -2.30 1.34 -1.55
N GLY A 54 -1.78 1.32 -0.32
CA GLY A 54 -2.09 0.29 0.67
C GLY A 54 -1.61 -1.11 0.30
N PHE A 55 -0.74 -1.27 -0.70
CA PHE A 55 0.05 -2.47 -0.90
C PHE A 55 1.37 -2.36 -0.12
N LYS A 56 1.26 -1.97 1.16
CA LYS A 56 2.41 -1.96 2.06
C LYS A 56 2.79 -3.42 2.28
N SER A 57 3.72 -3.92 1.47
CA SER A 57 4.44 -5.15 1.76
C SER A 57 5.06 -4.91 3.14
N SER A 58 4.40 -5.42 4.17
CA SER A 58 4.85 -5.33 5.55
C SER A 58 5.99 -6.34 5.70
N ASP A 59 7.12 -6.04 5.08
CA ASP A 59 8.33 -6.86 5.09
C ASP A 59 9.54 -5.91 5.14
N ASP A 60 9.57 -5.05 6.17
CA ASP A 60 10.79 -4.63 6.86
C ASP A 60 10.41 -3.81 8.11
N ASP A 61 10.25 -4.49 9.25
CA ASP A 61 10.77 -4.03 10.55
C ASP A 61 10.80 -5.25 11.49
N ASP A 62 11.88 -6.01 11.32
CA ASP A 62 12.47 -6.85 12.35
C ASP A 62 13.01 -5.91 13.44
N ASP A 63 12.19 -5.58 14.46
CA ASP A 63 12.69 -5.04 15.73
C ASP A 63 12.27 -5.99 16.86
N ASP A 64 13.19 -6.92 17.09
CA ASP A 64 13.35 -7.76 18.27
C ASP A 64 13.68 -6.88 19.49
N ASP A 65 12.69 -6.60 20.37
CA ASP A 65 12.83 -6.29 21.81
C ASP A 65 11.46 -5.73 22.30
N ASP A 66 10.84 -6.04 23.42
CA ASP A 66 11.25 -6.67 24.67
C ASP A 66 9.96 -7.23 25.26
N CYS A 67 9.94 -8.51 25.60
CA CYS A 67 8.92 -9.07 26.48
C CYS A 67 9.08 -8.42 27.85
N HIS A 68 8.37 -7.33 28.08
CA HIS A 68 8.23 -6.78 29.42
C HIS A 68 7.34 -7.71 30.24
N ASP A 69 7.99 -8.70 30.82
CA ASP A 69 7.66 -9.32 32.09
C ASP A 69 7.43 -8.20 33.11
N ASP A 70 6.16 -7.80 33.31
CA ASP A 70 5.64 -7.50 34.65
C ASP A 70 4.09 -7.47 34.63
N ASP A 71 3.53 -8.50 35.26
CA ASP A 71 2.42 -8.39 36.21
C ASP A 71 1.09 -7.79 35.73
N ASP A 72 0.15 -8.65 35.28
CA ASP A 72 -1.16 -8.80 35.94
C ASP A 72 -1.97 -9.94 35.28
N CYS A 73 -1.72 -11.17 35.75
CA CYS A 73 -2.62 -12.29 35.59
C CYS A 73 -3.81 -12.13 36.55
N TYR A 74 -5.00 -11.77 36.06
CA TYR A 74 -6.24 -12.04 36.78
C TYR A 74 -7.18 -12.89 35.91
N TYR A 75 -7.11 -14.21 36.10
CA TYR A 75 -8.21 -15.11 35.76
C TYR A 75 -9.31 -14.87 36.79
N ASP A 76 -10.31 -14.07 36.44
CA ASP A 76 -11.57 -14.03 37.18
C ASP A 76 -12.45 -15.17 36.64
N ASP A 77 -12.27 -16.35 37.25
CA ASP A 77 -13.17 -17.49 37.09
C ASP A 77 -14.36 -17.23 38.03
N GLU A 78 -15.40 -16.53 37.55
CA GLU A 78 -16.68 -16.44 38.24
C GLU A 78 -17.86 -16.96 37.38
N TYR A 79 -18.39 -18.08 37.89
CA TYR A 79 -19.73 -18.69 37.76
C TYR A 79 -20.07 -19.68 36.64
#